data_AF-A0A2T5I4R4-F1
#
_entry.id   AF-A0A2T5I4R4-F1
#
_cell.length_a   1.000
_cell.length_b   1.000
_cell.length_c   1.000
_cell.angle_alpha   90.00
_cell.angle_beta   90.00
_cell.angle_gamma   90.00
#
_symmetry.space_group_name_H-M   'P 1'
#
loop_
_entity.id
_entity.type
_entity.pdbx_description
1 polymer ?
#
loop_
_entity_poly.entity_id
_entity_poly.type
_entity_poly.pdbx_seq_one_letter_code
_entity_poly.pdbx_strand_id
1 'polypeptide(L)'
;MARDSALISKIKSGIVSNLSWRAARNTNLHIENQVLKKGEAVLAYKQRIVMERNSIMVFADDAPQFNWSHPCRYLLHDAETGDLYNEVSAQFPPYMTADVPNTFQAFHTPIKIAEPEIYYPVLPWLRCPIRWTKGQRYAVLFSGASNNRHTNDLEFLYRTLRDIYGFPAANIFVLNYDGTINYNGNPHPVVSWPGDSSAYRMPVNGKGTKADLDTVFNTLKAKLKPDDLLLIHTNNHGGHNGTQSYLCTYSGADYLASDFADTLATLPKHYCMMVMMEQCHAGGFNAPILAKSTAAYTSVSSACLEANNSIGGAQFDPFARDWIAAMAGHTPYGGALASNPDTDGSGKVSAREAHDYADSVHDPYDTPVFSRSSAAAGNCFLGQRYWHVWPIYCRLLVEVLQPYYLRKPIPEFYDMVHAKLVPQLREIESKLENASAAQEKELRATLGDVVKKTLGR
;
A
#
# COMPACT_ATOMS: atom_id res chain seq x y z
N MET A 1 28.69 32.92 6.86
CA MET A 1 28.23 32.24 8.10
C MET A 1 27.38 33.15 9.00
N ALA A 2 27.91 34.22 9.62
CA ALA A 2 27.09 35.07 10.53
C ALA A 2 26.01 35.91 9.80
N ARG A 3 26.35 36.48 8.64
CA ARG A 3 25.42 37.28 7.81
C ARG A 3 24.26 36.42 7.25
N ASP A 4 24.58 35.23 6.78
CA ASP A 4 23.60 34.28 6.22
C ASP A 4 22.60 33.82 7.30
N SER A 5 23.07 33.61 8.54
CA SER A 5 22.22 33.24 9.67
C SER A 5 21.21 34.33 10.07
N ALA A 6 21.63 35.60 10.07
CA ALA A 6 20.74 36.73 10.36
C ALA A 6 19.67 36.93 9.27
N LEU A 7 20.06 36.77 7.99
CA LEU A 7 19.14 36.84 6.87
C LEU A 7 18.08 35.75 6.92
N ILE A 8 18.49 34.50 7.14
CA ILE A 8 17.59 33.35 7.28
C ILE A 8 16.62 33.57 8.44
N SER A 9 17.10 34.08 9.58
CA SER A 9 16.24 34.38 10.73
C SER A 9 15.20 35.46 10.39
N LYS A 10 15.59 36.53 9.68
CA LYS A 10 14.68 37.58 9.20
C LYS A 10 13.61 37.02 8.26
N ILE A 11 13.97 36.16 7.32
CA ILE A 11 13.02 35.50 6.40
C ILE A 11 12.02 34.66 7.19
N LYS A 12 12.50 33.76 8.07
CA LYS A 12 11.65 32.90 8.90
C LYS A 12 10.65 33.71 9.73
N SER A 13 11.13 34.71 10.46
CA SER A 13 10.26 35.54 11.30
C SER A 13 9.26 36.34 10.47
N GLY A 14 9.70 36.92 9.35
CA GLY A 14 8.85 37.73 8.48
C GLY A 14 7.71 36.93 7.84
N ILE A 15 7.97 35.69 7.44
CA ILE A 15 6.92 34.81 6.92
C ILE A 15 5.92 34.46 8.02
N VAL A 16 6.39 33.97 9.17
CA VAL A 16 5.50 33.55 10.28
C VAL A 16 4.65 34.71 10.79
N SER A 17 5.21 35.91 10.90
CA SER A 17 4.46 37.09 11.35
C SER A 17 3.38 37.56 10.37
N ASN A 18 3.53 37.23 9.09
CA ASN A 18 2.61 37.64 8.03
C ASN A 18 1.57 36.55 7.69
N LEU A 19 1.64 35.37 8.31
CA LEU A 19 0.61 34.34 8.12
C LEU A 19 -0.74 34.84 8.65
N SER A 20 -1.80 34.61 7.88
CA SER A 20 -3.15 34.75 8.42
C SER A 20 -3.37 33.79 9.58
N TRP A 21 -4.34 34.08 10.46
CA TRP A 21 -4.68 33.20 11.59
C TRP A 21 -4.94 31.75 11.14
N ARG A 22 -5.58 31.57 9.97
CA ARG A 22 -5.84 30.23 9.40
C ARG A 22 -4.56 29.57 8.89
N ALA A 23 -3.72 30.28 8.14
CA ALA A 23 -2.48 29.73 7.61
C ALA A 23 -1.47 29.38 8.71
N ALA A 24 -1.39 30.20 9.77
CA ALA A 24 -0.53 29.94 10.93
C ALA A 24 -0.84 28.62 11.66
N ARG A 25 -2.04 28.05 11.47
CA ARG A 25 -2.47 26.78 12.07
C ARG A 25 -2.45 25.60 11.12
N ASN A 26 -2.53 25.84 9.81
CA ASN A 26 -2.75 24.79 8.81
C ASN A 26 -1.62 24.63 7.80
N THR A 27 -0.58 25.47 7.85
CA THR A 27 0.54 25.44 6.92
C THR A 27 1.82 25.00 7.63
N ASN A 28 2.53 24.02 7.07
CA ASN A 28 3.88 23.65 7.51
C ASN A 28 4.92 24.35 6.62
N LEU A 29 5.93 24.98 7.23
CA LEU A 29 6.97 25.72 6.52
C LEU A 29 8.36 25.11 6.74
N HIS A 30 9.07 24.97 5.63
CA HIS A 30 10.44 24.48 5.57
C HIS A 30 11.31 25.47 4.79
N ILE A 31 12.58 25.58 5.13
CA ILE A 31 13.54 26.45 4.46
C ILE A 31 14.71 25.64 3.94
N GLU A 32 15.19 25.97 2.75
CA GLU A 32 16.50 25.57 2.28
C GLU A 32 17.53 26.60 2.78
N ASN A 33 18.32 26.20 3.78
CA ASN A 33 19.31 27.09 4.39
C ASN A 33 20.54 27.32 3.48
N GLN A 34 20.69 26.56 2.40
CA GLN A 34 21.70 26.80 1.38
C GLN A 34 21.20 27.79 0.32
N VAL A 35 22.08 28.69 -0.13
CA VAL A 35 21.78 29.56 -1.27
C VAL A 35 21.72 28.73 -2.55
N LEU A 36 20.57 28.73 -3.21
CA LEU A 36 20.38 28.18 -4.54
C LEU A 36 20.84 29.22 -5.57
N LYS A 37 21.77 28.86 -6.45
CA LYS A 37 22.37 29.83 -7.38
C LYS A 37 21.44 30.14 -8.54
N LYS A 38 21.61 31.32 -9.13
CA LYS A 38 20.95 31.69 -10.39
C LYS A 38 21.14 30.58 -11.44
N GLY A 39 20.03 30.14 -12.03
CA GLY A 39 19.99 29.08 -13.04
C GLY A 39 19.91 27.66 -12.49
N GLU A 40 20.14 27.45 -11.18
CA GLU A 40 19.83 26.18 -10.51
C GLU A 40 18.31 25.96 -10.51
N ALA A 41 17.91 24.69 -10.43
CA ALA A 41 16.50 24.33 -10.42
C ALA A 41 16.20 23.35 -9.30
N VAL A 42 15.09 23.58 -8.62
CA VAL A 42 14.48 22.62 -7.69
C VAL A 42 13.32 21.94 -8.39
N LEU A 43 13.17 20.65 -8.17
CA LEU A 43 12.07 19.87 -8.70
C LEU A 43 10.96 19.74 -7.65
N ALA A 44 9.81 20.34 -7.93
CA ALA A 44 8.55 20.03 -7.26
C ALA A 44 7.98 18.78 -7.96
N TYR A 45 8.51 17.61 -7.60
CA TYR A 45 8.38 16.36 -8.34
C TYR A 45 8.89 16.44 -9.79
N LYS A 46 8.03 16.81 -10.74
CA LYS A 46 8.37 16.97 -12.17
C LYS A 46 8.31 18.42 -12.64
N GLN A 47 7.69 19.30 -11.86
CA GLN A 47 7.70 20.73 -12.15
C GLN A 47 9.08 21.29 -11.83
N ARG A 48 9.73 21.87 -12.84
CA ARG A 48 11.06 22.46 -12.70
C ARG A 48 10.95 23.94 -12.34
N ILE A 49 11.41 24.30 -11.15
CA ILE A 49 11.40 25.67 -10.63
C ILE A 49 12.82 26.23 -10.71
N VAL A 50 13.07 27.13 -11.66
CA VAL A 50 14.40 27.69 -11.94
C VAL A 50 14.61 29.00 -11.17
N MET A 51 15.77 29.13 -10.52
CA MET A 51 16.10 30.34 -9.77
C MET A 51 16.53 31.48 -10.72
N GLU A 52 15.79 32.58 -10.74
CA GLU A 52 16.09 33.76 -11.57
C GLU A 52 17.34 34.54 -11.08
N ARG A 53 17.68 34.37 -9.81
CA ARG A 53 18.79 34.99 -9.09
C ARG A 53 19.29 34.03 -8.00
N ASN A 54 20.28 34.44 -7.21
CA ASN A 54 20.67 33.66 -6.04
C ASN A 54 19.53 33.76 -5.01
N SER A 55 19.06 32.62 -4.53
CA SER A 55 17.80 32.56 -3.79
C SER A 55 17.88 31.70 -2.54
N ILE A 56 17.13 32.11 -1.53
CA ILE A 56 16.72 31.27 -0.40
C ILE A 56 15.30 30.81 -0.68
N MET A 57 15.07 29.50 -0.66
CA MET A 57 13.77 28.90 -0.93
C MET A 57 13.08 28.56 0.38
N VAL A 58 11.83 29.00 0.54
CA VAL A 58 10.92 28.49 1.58
C VAL A 58 9.83 27.67 0.90
N PHE A 59 9.64 26.44 1.36
CA PHE A 59 8.56 25.58 0.95
C PHE A 59 7.40 25.70 1.95
N ALA A 60 6.22 26.03 1.45
CA ALA A 60 4.98 26.11 2.19
C ALA A 60 4.06 24.96 1.79
N ASP A 61 3.88 24.02 2.70
CA ASP A 61 2.89 22.96 2.59
C ASP A 61 1.57 23.48 3.14
N ASP A 62 0.62 23.80 2.25
CA ASP A 62 -0.66 24.38 2.61
C ASP A 62 -1.72 23.33 3.01
N ALA A 63 -1.39 22.03 2.94
CA ALA A 63 -2.31 20.95 3.29
C ALA A 63 -1.59 19.70 3.85
N PRO A 64 -0.77 19.84 4.92
CA PRO A 64 0.21 18.86 5.37
C PRO A 64 -0.35 17.55 5.93
N GLN A 65 -1.67 17.40 6.04
CA GLN A 65 -2.30 16.14 6.42
C GLN A 65 -2.52 15.18 5.24
N PHE A 66 -2.56 15.67 4.00
CA PHE A 66 -2.89 14.83 2.83
C PHE A 66 -1.66 14.14 2.24
N ASN A 67 -1.88 13.07 1.47
CA ASN A 67 -0.89 12.59 0.52
C ASN A 67 -0.66 13.64 -0.58
N TRP A 68 0.55 13.70 -1.16
CA TRP A 68 0.92 14.76 -2.09
C TRP A 68 0.03 14.81 -3.33
N SER A 69 0.27 15.80 -4.19
CA SER A 69 -0.68 16.32 -5.19
C SER A 69 -1.73 17.27 -4.63
N HIS A 70 -1.50 17.83 -3.45
CA HIS A 70 -2.29 18.92 -2.88
C HIS A 70 -1.58 20.28 -3.07
N PRO A 71 -2.31 21.40 -3.00
CA PRO A 71 -1.71 22.73 -3.10
C PRO A 71 -0.55 22.93 -2.13
N CYS A 72 0.57 23.43 -2.64
CA CYS A 72 1.72 23.90 -1.90
C CYS A 72 2.42 25.02 -2.69
N ARG A 73 3.36 25.71 -2.07
CA ARG A 73 4.01 26.88 -2.67
C ARG A 73 5.49 26.94 -2.37
N TYR A 74 6.22 27.51 -3.32
CA TYR A 74 7.64 27.83 -3.21
C TYR A 74 7.80 29.34 -3.16
N LEU A 75 8.19 29.84 -2.00
CA LEU A 75 8.46 31.25 -1.76
C LEU A 75 9.95 31.48 -2.00
N LEU A 76 10.27 32.24 -3.05
CA LEU A 76 11.64 32.49 -3.47
C LEU A 76 12.08 33.88 -3.01
N HIS A 77 13.05 33.90 -2.10
CA HIS A 77 13.62 35.11 -1.53
C HIS A 77 14.98 35.42 -2.13
N ASP A 78 15.25 36.70 -2.37
CA ASP A 78 16.56 37.15 -2.83
C ASP A 78 17.62 36.87 -1.76
N ALA A 79 18.72 36.19 -2.12
CA ALA A 79 19.73 35.78 -1.15
C ALA A 79 20.60 36.94 -0.61
N GLU A 80 20.51 38.14 -1.19
CA GLU A 80 21.22 39.32 -0.70
C GLU A 80 20.35 40.19 0.21
N THR A 81 19.07 40.40 -0.15
CA THR A 81 18.15 41.30 0.57
C THR A 81 17.17 40.59 1.51
N GLY A 82 16.83 39.34 1.18
CA GLY A 82 15.80 38.53 1.85
C GLY A 82 14.38 38.83 1.38
N ASP A 83 14.21 39.70 0.40
CA ASP A 83 12.89 40.09 -0.10
C ASP A 83 12.29 38.96 -0.94
N LEU A 84 11.00 38.69 -0.72
CA LEU A 84 10.24 37.76 -1.56
C LEU A 84 10.11 38.37 -2.95
N TYR A 85 10.65 37.70 -3.97
CA TYR A 85 10.57 38.17 -5.36
C TYR A 85 9.66 37.29 -6.22
N ASN A 86 9.38 36.05 -5.81
CA ASN A 86 8.49 35.17 -6.53
C ASN A 86 7.79 34.17 -5.60
N GLU A 87 6.56 33.80 -5.95
CA GLU A 87 5.76 32.76 -5.32
C GLU A 87 5.29 31.80 -6.42
N VAL A 88 5.70 30.54 -6.32
CA VAL A 88 5.38 29.52 -7.33
C VAL A 88 4.42 28.51 -6.73
N SER A 89 3.20 28.45 -7.28
CA SER A 89 2.23 27.39 -6.97
C SER A 89 2.72 26.04 -7.50
N ALA A 90 2.56 25.01 -6.67
CA ALA A 90 2.93 23.64 -6.96
C ALA A 90 1.96 22.67 -6.28
N GLN A 91 2.16 21.38 -6.52
CA GLN A 91 1.37 20.31 -5.89
C GLN A 91 2.22 19.29 -5.12
N PHE A 92 3.54 19.48 -5.12
CA PHE A 92 4.50 18.50 -4.63
C PHE A 92 5.68 19.17 -3.92
N PRO A 93 6.27 18.48 -2.93
CA PRO A 93 7.39 19.00 -2.17
C PRO A 93 8.67 18.91 -3.00
N PRO A 94 9.73 19.61 -2.56
CA PRO A 94 11.04 19.37 -3.12
C PRO A 94 11.50 17.97 -2.69
N TYR A 95 12.41 17.39 -3.47
CA TYR A 95 13.08 16.13 -3.12
C TYR A 95 12.13 14.93 -2.94
N MET A 96 10.98 14.89 -3.62
CA MET A 96 10.05 13.76 -3.46
C MET A 96 10.63 12.40 -3.91
N THR A 97 11.54 12.41 -4.88
CA THR A 97 12.21 11.20 -5.40
C THR A 97 13.74 11.31 -5.32
N ALA A 98 14.24 12.19 -4.45
CA ALA A 98 15.65 12.42 -4.22
C ALA A 98 15.93 12.54 -2.71
N ASP A 99 17.19 12.41 -2.31
CA ASP A 99 17.57 12.59 -0.92
C ASP A 99 17.28 14.02 -0.45
N VAL A 100 16.66 14.13 0.72
CA VAL A 100 16.40 15.42 1.37
C VAL A 100 17.72 15.92 1.95
N PRO A 101 18.24 17.09 1.53
CA PRO A 101 19.49 17.61 2.08
C PRO A 101 19.28 18.07 3.53
N ASN A 102 20.31 17.90 4.38
CA ASN A 102 20.29 18.36 5.78
C ASN A 102 20.08 19.88 5.95
N THR A 103 20.25 20.63 4.87
CA THR A 103 20.04 22.07 4.81
C THR A 103 18.57 22.44 4.65
N PHE A 104 17.71 21.51 4.20
CA PHE A 104 16.26 21.67 4.15
C PHE A 104 15.64 21.36 5.52
N GLN A 105 15.14 22.39 6.21
CA GLN A 105 14.74 22.29 7.61
C GLN A 105 13.37 22.91 7.87
N ALA A 106 12.55 22.21 8.65
CA ALA A 106 11.31 22.74 9.18
C ALA A 106 11.58 23.90 10.15
N PHE A 107 10.73 24.94 10.13
CA PHE A 107 10.79 26.04 11.11
C PHE A 107 9.43 26.51 11.63
N HIS A 108 8.33 26.04 11.05
CA HIS A 108 6.97 26.26 11.54
C HIS A 108 6.11 25.06 11.17
N THR A 109 5.77 24.21 12.14
CA THR A 109 5.04 22.94 11.90
C THR A 109 3.88 22.78 12.90
N PRO A 110 2.81 23.59 12.77
CA PRO A 110 1.65 23.50 13.66
C PRO A 110 0.88 22.19 13.46
N ILE A 111 0.91 21.63 12.26
CA ILE A 111 0.34 20.32 11.96
C ILE A 111 1.46 19.28 12.05
N LYS A 112 1.35 18.40 13.03
CA LYS A 112 2.19 17.21 13.13
C LYS A 112 1.42 16.04 12.54
N ILE A 113 2.10 15.22 11.74
CA ILE A 113 1.58 13.90 11.38
C ILE A 113 1.41 13.14 12.70
N ALA A 114 0.26 12.48 12.89
CA ALA A 114 -0.08 11.79 14.14
C ALA A 114 1.08 10.89 14.59
N GLU A 115 1.48 10.92 15.87
CA GLU A 115 2.53 10.02 16.35
C GLU A 115 2.05 8.56 16.18
N PRO A 116 2.95 7.63 15.81
CA PRO A 116 2.58 6.22 15.72
C PRO A 116 2.06 5.74 17.07
N GLU A 117 0.83 5.24 17.08
CA GLU A 117 0.26 4.60 18.25
C GLU A 117 1.16 3.41 18.65
N ILE A 118 1.53 3.36 19.93
CA ILE A 118 2.35 2.28 20.48
C ILE A 118 1.47 1.04 20.59
N TYR A 119 1.71 0.06 19.72
CA TYR A 119 1.00 -1.21 19.76
C TYR A 119 1.92 -2.36 20.13
N TYR A 120 1.41 -3.25 20.97
CA TYR A 120 2.07 -4.50 21.30
C TYR A 120 1.90 -5.47 20.13
N PRO A 121 2.99 -6.03 19.59
CA PRO A 121 2.89 -6.99 18.49
C PRO A 121 2.15 -8.23 18.99
N VAL A 122 0.98 -8.51 18.41
CA VAL A 122 0.32 -9.80 18.59
C VAL A 122 0.77 -10.69 17.44
N LEU A 123 1.42 -11.82 17.77
CA LEU A 123 1.69 -12.86 16.78
C LEU A 123 0.37 -13.20 16.06
N PRO A 124 0.30 -13.07 14.73
CA PRO A 124 -0.93 -13.35 14.00
C PRO A 124 -1.37 -14.78 14.30
N TRP A 125 -2.64 -14.95 14.68
CA TRP A 125 -3.14 -16.27 15.06
C TRP A 125 -2.90 -17.28 13.93
N LEU A 126 -2.36 -18.45 14.27
CA LEU A 126 -2.20 -19.52 13.30
C LEU A 126 -3.58 -19.91 12.76
N ARG A 127 -3.83 -19.59 11.49
CA ARG A 127 -5.06 -19.94 10.79
C ARG A 127 -4.87 -21.25 10.03
N CYS A 128 -5.99 -21.96 9.88
CA CYS A 128 -6.05 -23.07 8.93
C CYS A 128 -5.71 -22.54 7.53
N PRO A 129 -4.80 -23.17 6.78
CA PRO A 129 -4.38 -22.67 5.47
C PRO A 129 -5.59 -22.50 4.54
N ILE A 130 -5.78 -21.29 4.00
CA ILE A 130 -6.80 -21.06 2.97
C ILE A 130 -6.40 -21.79 1.68
N ARG A 131 -7.39 -22.34 0.99
CA ARG A 131 -7.21 -23.19 -0.18
C ARG A 131 -7.82 -22.58 -1.44
N TRP A 132 -7.37 -23.09 -2.58
CA TRP A 132 -7.92 -22.77 -3.89
C TRP A 132 -8.35 -24.06 -4.58
N THR A 133 -9.63 -24.13 -4.99
CA THR A 133 -10.15 -25.22 -5.81
C THR A 133 -9.81 -25.04 -7.29
N LYS A 134 -9.70 -23.79 -7.74
CA LYS A 134 -9.57 -23.43 -9.16
C LYS A 134 -8.71 -22.18 -9.36
N GLY A 135 -7.92 -22.23 -10.44
CA GLY A 135 -7.04 -21.17 -10.88
C GLY A 135 -5.88 -20.87 -9.94
N GLN A 136 -4.95 -20.09 -10.46
CA GLN A 136 -3.86 -19.48 -9.71
C GLN A 136 -4.30 -18.14 -9.13
N ARG A 137 -3.48 -17.64 -8.21
CA ARG A 137 -3.62 -16.32 -7.61
C ARG A 137 -2.36 -15.52 -7.88
N TYR A 138 -2.56 -14.33 -8.43
CA TYR A 138 -1.50 -13.38 -8.72
C TYR A 138 -1.79 -12.06 -8.03
N ALA A 139 -0.73 -11.35 -7.64
CA ALA A 139 -0.85 -10.01 -7.09
C ALA A 139 0.21 -9.09 -7.71
N VAL A 140 -0.15 -7.83 -7.92
CA VAL A 140 0.77 -6.74 -8.24
C VAL A 140 0.67 -5.71 -7.13
N LEU A 141 1.77 -5.45 -6.45
CA LEU A 141 1.89 -4.47 -5.37
C LEU A 141 2.82 -3.36 -5.88
N PHE A 142 2.29 -2.15 -6.06
CA PHE A 142 3.02 -1.06 -6.72
C PHE A 142 3.08 0.19 -5.84
N SER A 143 4.30 0.68 -5.60
CA SER A 143 4.55 2.01 -5.04
C SER A 143 5.64 2.74 -5.83
N GLY A 144 5.27 3.88 -6.42
CA GLY A 144 6.15 4.70 -7.24
C GLY A 144 7.04 5.65 -6.42
N ALA A 145 6.59 6.89 -6.27
CA ALA A 145 7.19 7.90 -5.41
C ALA A 145 6.89 7.59 -3.92
N SER A 146 7.48 6.52 -3.42
CA SER A 146 7.13 5.91 -2.14
C SER A 146 7.57 6.74 -0.91
N ASN A 147 6.77 6.65 0.16
CA ASN A 147 7.09 7.07 1.51
C ASN A 147 6.97 5.85 2.44
N ASN A 148 7.41 5.97 3.69
CA ASN A 148 7.40 4.87 4.66
C ASN A 148 6.03 4.16 4.75
N ARG A 149 4.93 4.92 4.80
CA ARG A 149 3.56 4.39 4.87
C ARG A 149 3.18 3.50 3.69
N HIS A 150 3.49 3.94 2.47
CA HIS A 150 3.24 3.18 1.26
C HIS A 150 3.96 1.83 1.29
N THR A 151 5.26 1.84 1.62
CA THR A 151 6.06 0.61 1.74
C THR A 151 5.54 -0.30 2.87
N ASN A 152 5.08 0.27 3.98
CA ASN A 152 4.51 -0.47 5.10
C ASN A 152 3.19 -1.16 4.74
N ASP A 153 2.33 -0.50 3.97
CA ASP A 153 1.09 -1.11 3.46
C ASP A 153 1.35 -2.21 2.44
N LEU A 154 2.32 -2.01 1.52
CA LEU A 154 2.73 -3.08 0.59
C LEU A 154 3.20 -4.32 1.37
N GLU A 155 4.00 -4.12 2.42
CA GLU A 155 4.43 -5.19 3.31
C GLU A 155 3.24 -5.82 4.04
N PHE A 156 2.31 -5.03 4.60
CA PHE A 156 1.13 -5.56 5.29
C PHE A 156 0.29 -6.45 4.36
N LEU A 157 0.05 -6.00 3.13
CA LEU A 157 -0.67 -6.78 2.14
C LEU A 157 0.13 -8.01 1.70
N TYR A 158 1.45 -7.89 1.49
CA TYR A 158 2.29 -9.04 1.16
C TYR A 158 2.18 -10.14 2.23
N ARG A 159 2.29 -9.76 3.51
CA ARG A 159 2.11 -10.67 4.65
C ARG A 159 0.74 -11.30 4.65
N THR A 160 -0.31 -10.51 4.43
CA THR A 160 -1.70 -10.99 4.32
C THR A 160 -1.86 -12.02 3.20
N LEU A 161 -1.32 -11.74 2.02
CA LEU A 161 -1.38 -12.63 0.86
C LEU A 161 -0.62 -13.94 1.09
N ARG A 162 0.56 -13.89 1.70
CA ARG A 162 1.38 -15.07 2.02
C ARG A 162 0.77 -15.89 3.15
N ASP A 163 0.53 -15.26 4.30
CA ASP A 163 0.29 -15.95 5.57
C ASP A 163 -1.17 -16.40 5.73
N ILE A 164 -2.11 -15.67 5.13
CA ILE A 164 -3.54 -15.93 5.26
C ILE A 164 -4.06 -16.60 4.00
N TYR A 165 -3.80 -15.98 2.84
CA TYR A 165 -4.36 -16.44 1.57
C TYR A 165 -3.46 -17.41 0.80
N GLY A 166 -2.22 -17.61 1.24
CA GLY A 166 -1.29 -18.59 0.71
C GLY A 166 -0.63 -18.26 -0.63
N PHE A 167 -0.85 -17.08 -1.22
CA PHE A 167 -0.42 -16.73 -2.59
C PHE A 167 1.06 -17.09 -2.79
N PRO A 168 1.45 -17.87 -3.81
CA PRO A 168 2.85 -18.20 -4.03
C PRO A 168 3.69 -16.92 -4.16
N ALA A 169 4.84 -16.84 -3.48
CA ALA A 169 5.71 -15.66 -3.56
C ALA A 169 6.09 -15.31 -5.01
N ALA A 170 6.31 -16.32 -5.86
CA ALA A 170 6.61 -16.16 -7.29
C ALA A 170 5.44 -15.61 -8.14
N ASN A 171 4.25 -15.47 -7.55
CA ASN A 171 3.06 -14.89 -8.18
C ASN A 171 2.69 -13.52 -7.60
N ILE A 172 3.45 -13.02 -6.62
CA ILE A 172 3.29 -11.67 -6.05
C ILE A 172 4.43 -10.83 -6.61
N PHE A 173 4.09 -9.84 -7.43
CA PHE A 173 5.04 -8.92 -8.06
C PHE A 173 5.04 -7.61 -7.28
N VAL A 174 6.14 -7.28 -6.61
CA VAL A 174 6.29 -6.05 -5.83
C VAL A 174 7.21 -5.09 -6.56
N LEU A 175 6.72 -3.89 -6.86
CA LEU A 175 7.50 -2.80 -7.43
C LEU A 175 7.49 -1.63 -6.44
N ASN A 176 8.66 -1.26 -5.94
CA ASN A 176 8.77 -0.22 -4.92
C ASN A 176 9.92 0.74 -5.25
N TYR A 177 9.63 2.03 -5.25
CA TYR A 177 10.61 3.12 -5.25
C TYR A 177 11.78 2.90 -6.24
N ASP A 178 13.01 2.84 -5.74
CA ASP A 178 14.26 2.67 -6.49
C ASP A 178 14.57 1.22 -6.90
N GLY A 179 13.65 0.29 -6.62
CA GLY A 179 13.84 -1.16 -6.81
C GLY A 179 14.27 -1.89 -5.55
N THR A 180 14.23 -1.22 -4.39
CA THR A 180 14.55 -1.79 -3.09
C THR A 180 13.41 -1.55 -2.09
N ILE A 181 13.61 -1.92 -0.82
CA ILE A 181 12.66 -1.63 0.27
C ILE A 181 12.70 -0.15 0.72
N ASN A 182 13.61 0.65 0.16
CA ASN A 182 13.74 2.05 0.49
C ASN A 182 12.48 2.86 0.13
N TYR A 183 12.36 4.00 0.76
CA TYR A 183 11.33 5.00 0.54
C TYR A 183 11.87 6.38 0.88
N ASN A 184 11.11 7.42 0.55
CA ASN A 184 11.39 8.77 1.01
C ASN A 184 10.82 9.02 2.42
N GLY A 185 11.51 9.84 3.22
CA GLY A 185 11.11 10.21 4.57
C GLY A 185 11.65 9.25 5.63
N ASN A 186 11.24 9.45 6.89
CA ASN A 186 11.75 8.69 8.03
C ASN A 186 10.82 7.53 8.40
N PRO A 187 11.32 6.51 9.13
CA PRO A 187 12.68 6.37 9.68
C PRO A 187 13.72 5.74 8.73
N HIS A 188 14.99 6.12 8.90
CA HIS A 188 16.14 5.47 8.28
C HIS A 188 17.20 5.06 9.33
N PRO A 189 18.00 3.99 9.11
CA PRO A 189 17.90 3.06 7.98
C PRO A 189 16.59 2.26 8.00
N VAL A 190 16.13 1.81 6.83
CA VAL A 190 14.91 0.99 6.71
C VAL A 190 15.26 -0.43 7.16
N VAL A 191 14.87 -0.79 8.39
CA VAL A 191 15.26 -2.06 9.02
C VAL A 191 14.04 -2.92 9.38
N SER A 192 13.10 -2.34 10.12
CA SER A 192 11.99 -3.09 10.72
C SER A 192 10.65 -2.55 10.25
N TRP A 193 9.74 -3.47 9.92
CA TRP A 193 8.36 -3.13 9.64
C TRP A 193 7.65 -2.77 10.96
N PRO A 194 6.91 -1.64 11.02
CA PRO A 194 6.40 -1.09 12.28
C PRO A 194 5.34 -1.95 12.96
N GLY A 195 4.69 -2.87 12.24
CA GLY A 195 3.61 -3.69 12.80
C GLY A 195 4.08 -4.68 13.87
N ASP A 196 5.26 -5.29 13.68
CA ASP A 196 5.81 -6.29 14.61
C ASP A 196 7.31 -6.18 14.90
N SER A 197 7.95 -5.10 14.43
CA SER A 197 9.40 -4.86 14.54
C SER A 197 10.28 -5.90 13.85
N SER A 198 9.72 -6.86 13.11
CA SER A 198 10.49 -7.80 12.30
C SER A 198 11.00 -7.15 11.01
N ALA A 199 11.98 -7.78 10.36
CA ALA A 199 12.42 -7.35 9.04
C ALA A 199 11.28 -7.42 8.02
N TYR A 200 11.32 -6.54 7.02
CA TYR A 200 10.44 -6.63 5.85
C TYR A 200 10.63 -7.98 5.14
N ARG A 201 9.52 -8.60 4.69
CA ARG A 201 9.49 -9.92 4.05
C ARG A 201 9.23 -9.83 2.54
N MET A 202 8.63 -8.74 2.07
CA MET A 202 8.27 -8.60 0.67
C MET A 202 9.50 -8.58 -0.25
N PRO A 203 9.57 -9.42 -1.29
CA PRO A 203 10.64 -9.39 -2.26
C PRO A 203 10.38 -8.27 -3.27
N VAL A 204 11.18 -7.22 -3.26
CA VAL A 204 11.06 -6.15 -4.28
C VAL A 204 11.62 -6.67 -5.61
N ASN A 205 10.76 -6.76 -6.62
CA ASN A 205 11.06 -7.37 -7.92
C ASN A 205 11.48 -6.36 -8.99
N GLY A 206 11.33 -5.06 -8.72
CA GLY A 206 11.68 -3.99 -9.64
C GLY A 206 11.34 -2.62 -9.07
N LYS A 207 11.64 -1.59 -9.86
CA LYS A 207 11.45 -0.18 -9.49
C LYS A 207 9.98 0.20 -9.59
N GLY A 208 9.58 1.18 -8.79
CA GLY A 208 8.27 1.83 -8.86
C GLY A 208 8.11 2.73 -10.10
N THR A 209 8.34 2.21 -11.30
CA THR A 209 8.26 2.95 -12.57
C THR A 209 7.19 2.40 -13.48
N LYS A 210 6.68 3.23 -14.40
CA LYS A 210 5.73 2.80 -15.44
C LYS A 210 6.28 1.64 -16.27
N ALA A 211 7.54 1.71 -16.69
CA ALA A 211 8.18 0.69 -17.52
C ALA A 211 8.28 -0.69 -16.83
N ASP A 212 8.63 -0.71 -15.55
CA ASP A 212 8.70 -1.96 -14.78
C ASP A 212 7.28 -2.51 -14.53
N LEU A 213 6.29 -1.64 -14.30
CA LEU A 213 4.91 -2.07 -14.15
C LEU A 213 4.34 -2.65 -15.45
N ASP A 214 4.61 -2.02 -16.60
CA ASP A 214 4.30 -2.58 -17.93
C ASP A 214 4.96 -3.96 -18.14
N THR A 215 6.21 -4.13 -17.67
CA THR A 215 6.93 -5.42 -17.74
C THR A 215 6.26 -6.50 -16.90
N VAL A 216 5.78 -6.16 -15.71
CA VAL A 216 4.99 -7.08 -14.86
C VAL A 216 3.69 -7.47 -15.55
N PHE A 217 2.95 -6.53 -16.14
CA PHE A 217 1.72 -6.84 -16.86
C PHE A 217 1.98 -7.70 -18.12
N ASN A 218 3.08 -7.46 -18.84
CA ASN A 218 3.51 -8.34 -19.94
C ASN A 218 3.82 -9.76 -19.45
N THR A 219 4.42 -9.91 -18.27
CA THR A 219 4.65 -11.22 -17.65
C THR A 219 3.33 -11.91 -17.29
N LEU A 220 2.39 -11.17 -16.69
CA LEU A 220 1.06 -11.68 -16.35
C LEU A 220 0.24 -12.08 -17.57
N LYS A 221 0.36 -11.32 -18.67
CA LYS A 221 -0.28 -11.63 -19.96
C LYS A 221 0.05 -13.03 -20.46
N ALA A 222 1.28 -13.50 -20.22
CA ALA A 222 1.72 -14.84 -20.59
C ALA A 222 1.31 -15.94 -19.57
N LYS A 223 0.85 -15.57 -18.36
CA LYS A 223 0.60 -16.50 -17.25
C LYS A 223 -0.87 -16.69 -16.91
N LEU A 224 -1.68 -15.63 -17.02
CA LEU A 224 -3.08 -15.61 -16.60
C LEU A 224 -3.95 -16.55 -17.44
N LYS A 225 -4.85 -17.25 -16.76
CA LYS A 225 -5.80 -18.22 -17.33
C LYS A 225 -7.24 -17.91 -16.88
N PRO A 226 -8.26 -18.49 -17.53
CA PRO A 226 -9.67 -18.17 -17.28
C PRO A 226 -10.15 -18.31 -15.83
N ASP A 227 -9.58 -19.24 -15.05
CA ASP A 227 -9.97 -19.46 -13.64
C ASP A 227 -9.14 -18.64 -12.63
N ASP A 228 -8.17 -17.85 -13.11
CA ASP A 228 -7.22 -17.15 -12.24
C ASP A 228 -7.81 -15.87 -11.67
N LEU A 229 -7.30 -15.46 -10.50
CA LEU A 229 -7.58 -14.15 -9.92
C LEU A 229 -6.31 -13.30 -9.90
N LEU A 230 -6.48 -12.03 -10.24
CA LEU A 230 -5.47 -10.99 -10.15
C LEU A 230 -5.88 -9.94 -9.12
N LEU A 231 -5.04 -9.72 -8.12
CA LEU A 231 -5.12 -8.55 -7.24
C LEU A 231 -4.14 -7.48 -7.72
N ILE A 232 -4.55 -6.23 -7.80
CA ILE A 232 -3.67 -5.09 -8.05
C ILE A 232 -3.84 -4.10 -6.90
N HIS A 233 -2.76 -3.77 -6.23
CA HIS A 233 -2.71 -2.72 -5.23
C HIS A 233 -1.74 -1.64 -5.67
N THR A 234 -2.24 -0.40 -5.76
CA THR A 234 -1.40 0.78 -5.94
C THR A 234 -1.41 1.59 -4.66
N ASN A 235 -0.21 1.81 -4.10
CA ASN A 235 -0.04 2.53 -2.86
C ASN A 235 1.11 3.52 -2.98
N ASN A 236 0.78 4.75 -3.34
CA ASN A 236 1.75 5.77 -3.71
C ASN A 236 1.09 7.16 -3.62
N HIS A 237 1.82 8.21 -3.99
CA HIS A 237 1.21 9.45 -4.46
C HIS A 237 0.53 9.28 -5.82
N GLY A 238 -0.48 10.10 -6.05
CA GLY A 238 -1.26 10.17 -7.29
C GLY A 238 -1.64 11.62 -7.55
N GLY A 239 -1.97 11.95 -8.78
CA GLY A 239 -2.31 13.33 -9.14
C GLY A 239 -3.32 13.39 -10.26
N HIS A 240 -3.73 14.61 -10.62
CA HIS A 240 -4.60 14.86 -11.76
C HIS A 240 -4.01 15.96 -12.64
N ASN A 241 -3.87 15.70 -13.95
CA ASN A 241 -3.19 16.63 -14.87
C ASN A 241 -4.13 17.66 -15.53
N GLY A 242 -5.36 17.76 -15.04
CA GLY A 242 -6.43 18.59 -15.61
C GLY A 242 -7.31 17.86 -16.62
N THR A 243 -6.90 16.68 -17.09
CA THR A 243 -7.70 15.84 -17.99
C THR A 243 -7.99 14.46 -17.41
N GLN A 244 -7.02 13.87 -16.69
CA GLN A 244 -7.19 12.57 -16.06
C GLN A 244 -6.26 12.39 -14.87
N SER A 245 -6.62 11.41 -14.05
CA SER A 245 -5.83 10.93 -12.91
C SER A 245 -4.58 10.16 -13.36
N TYR A 246 -3.54 10.16 -12.52
CA TYR A 246 -2.29 9.44 -12.78
C TYR A 246 -1.62 8.94 -11.49
N LEU A 247 -0.87 7.84 -11.61
CA LEU A 247 0.02 7.35 -10.56
C LEU A 247 1.36 8.08 -10.67
N CYS A 248 1.85 8.62 -9.55
CA CYS A 248 3.25 9.06 -9.50
C CYS A 248 4.18 7.85 -9.71
N THR A 249 5.40 8.10 -10.14
CA THR A 249 6.43 7.08 -10.39
C THR A 249 7.73 7.53 -9.75
N TYR A 250 8.59 6.58 -9.38
CA TYR A 250 9.91 6.90 -8.83
C TYR A 250 10.74 7.73 -9.82
N SER A 251 10.68 7.34 -11.10
CA SER A 251 11.37 8.01 -12.19
C SER A 251 10.64 7.75 -13.51
N GLY A 252 10.87 8.60 -14.50
CA GLY A 252 10.28 8.46 -15.84
C GLY A 252 8.87 9.06 -15.94
N ALA A 253 8.05 8.52 -16.83
CA ALA A 253 6.68 8.98 -17.07
C ALA A 253 5.72 8.50 -15.97
N ASP A 254 4.76 9.35 -15.59
CA ASP A 254 3.65 8.93 -14.73
C ASP A 254 2.74 7.96 -15.44
N TYR A 255 2.04 7.16 -14.65
CA TYR A 255 1.10 6.20 -15.21
C TYR A 255 -0.30 6.78 -15.25
N LEU A 256 -0.68 7.32 -16.40
CA LEU A 256 -2.01 7.88 -16.63
C LEU A 256 -3.10 6.80 -16.53
N ALA A 257 -4.29 7.16 -16.06
CA ALA A 257 -5.43 6.24 -15.93
C ALA A 257 -5.81 5.58 -17.26
N SER A 258 -5.75 6.33 -18.37
CA SER A 258 -6.00 5.80 -19.73
C SER A 258 -5.00 4.71 -20.11
N ASP A 259 -3.70 4.98 -19.90
CA ASP A 259 -2.61 4.08 -20.25
C ASP A 259 -2.68 2.82 -19.40
N PHE A 260 -2.98 2.98 -18.10
CA PHE A 260 -3.10 1.88 -17.17
C PHE A 260 -4.21 0.94 -17.61
N ALA A 261 -5.38 1.49 -17.92
CA ALA A 261 -6.50 0.72 -18.43
C ALA A 261 -6.20 0.09 -19.80
N ASP A 262 -5.46 0.76 -20.70
CA ASP A 262 -5.02 0.18 -21.97
C ASP A 262 -4.10 -1.02 -21.77
N THR A 263 -3.17 -0.95 -20.81
CA THR A 263 -2.32 -2.09 -20.47
C THR A 263 -3.16 -3.26 -19.94
N LEU A 264 -4.15 -3.00 -19.06
CA LEU A 264 -5.06 -4.04 -18.57
C LEU A 264 -5.90 -4.68 -19.67
N ALA A 265 -6.28 -3.93 -20.71
CA ALA A 265 -7.00 -4.44 -21.87
C ALA A 265 -6.23 -5.55 -22.62
N THR A 266 -4.91 -5.62 -22.44
CA THR A 266 -4.06 -6.62 -23.11
C THR A 266 -3.97 -7.94 -22.35
N LEU A 267 -4.46 -8.01 -21.11
CA LEU A 267 -4.43 -9.23 -20.30
C LEU A 267 -5.42 -10.26 -20.85
N PRO A 268 -5.11 -11.57 -20.80
CA PRO A 268 -6.05 -12.61 -21.21
C PRO A 268 -7.26 -12.64 -20.27
N LYS A 269 -8.36 -13.24 -20.74
CA LYS A 269 -9.54 -13.48 -19.90
C LYS A 269 -9.15 -14.29 -18.66
N HIS A 270 -9.63 -13.84 -17.51
CA HIS A 270 -9.42 -14.45 -16.21
C HIS A 270 -10.67 -14.26 -15.34
N TYR A 271 -10.74 -14.92 -14.20
CA TYR A 271 -11.97 -15.03 -13.44
C TYR A 271 -12.30 -13.73 -12.73
N CYS A 272 -11.37 -13.22 -11.92
CA CYS A 272 -11.58 -11.98 -11.19
C CYS A 272 -10.35 -11.08 -11.17
N MET A 273 -10.60 -9.78 -11.31
CA MET A 273 -9.63 -8.72 -11.03
C MET A 273 -10.13 -7.86 -9.88
N MET A 274 -9.37 -7.81 -8.80
CA MET A 274 -9.60 -6.91 -7.67
C MET A 274 -8.54 -5.81 -7.73
N VAL A 275 -8.96 -4.55 -7.70
CA VAL A 275 -8.05 -3.40 -7.70
C VAL A 275 -8.30 -2.57 -6.45
N MET A 276 -7.25 -2.27 -5.70
CA MET A 276 -7.30 -1.39 -4.52
C MET A 276 -6.28 -0.26 -4.66
N MET A 277 -6.76 0.98 -4.64
CA MET A 277 -6.00 2.16 -5.03
C MET A 277 -6.05 3.22 -3.93
N GLU A 278 -4.91 3.51 -3.34
CA GLU A 278 -4.83 4.39 -2.16
C GLU A 278 -4.63 5.87 -2.51
N GLN A 279 -3.94 6.13 -3.62
CA GLN A 279 -3.39 7.44 -3.92
C GLN A 279 -4.45 8.54 -4.13
N CYS A 280 -4.04 9.81 -3.97
CA CYS A 280 -4.85 10.96 -4.37
C CYS A 280 -5.38 10.81 -5.82
N HIS A 281 -6.59 11.28 -6.05
CA HIS A 281 -7.33 11.16 -7.31
C HIS A 281 -7.58 9.71 -7.79
N ALA A 282 -7.44 8.69 -6.94
CA ALA A 282 -7.61 7.28 -7.33
C ALA A 282 -8.96 6.96 -7.98
N GLY A 283 -10.05 7.63 -7.58
CA GLY A 283 -11.39 7.44 -8.16
C GLY A 283 -11.46 7.63 -9.68
N GLY A 284 -10.55 8.42 -10.27
CA GLY A 284 -10.50 8.62 -11.73
C GLY A 284 -10.03 7.39 -12.52
N PHE A 285 -9.48 6.37 -11.85
CA PHE A 285 -9.11 5.11 -12.47
C PHE A 285 -10.27 4.12 -12.56
N ASN A 286 -11.30 4.25 -11.71
CA ASN A 286 -12.37 3.26 -11.59
C ASN A 286 -13.08 3.01 -12.92
N ALA A 287 -13.58 4.06 -13.57
CA ALA A 287 -14.32 3.93 -14.82
C ALA A 287 -13.45 3.42 -15.99
N PRO A 288 -12.23 3.96 -16.23
CA PRO A 288 -11.31 3.41 -17.23
C PRO A 288 -10.99 1.93 -17.03
N ILE A 289 -10.70 1.50 -15.80
CA ILE A 289 -10.40 0.09 -15.49
C ILE A 289 -11.59 -0.80 -15.82
N LEU A 290 -12.80 -0.43 -15.37
CA LEU A 290 -14.00 -1.22 -15.64
C LEU A 290 -14.33 -1.31 -17.14
N ALA A 291 -14.10 -0.24 -17.89
CA ALA A 291 -14.36 -0.20 -19.33
C ALA A 291 -13.42 -1.10 -20.14
N LYS A 292 -12.19 -1.33 -19.67
CA LYS A 292 -11.15 -2.05 -20.41
C LYS A 292 -10.76 -3.42 -19.85
N SER A 293 -11.22 -3.75 -18.64
CA SER A 293 -10.91 -5.03 -18.01
C SER A 293 -11.37 -6.22 -18.87
N THR A 294 -10.52 -7.25 -18.93
CA THR A 294 -10.81 -8.53 -19.59
C THR A 294 -11.29 -9.62 -18.61
N ALA A 295 -11.33 -9.32 -17.30
CA ALA A 295 -11.80 -10.25 -16.28
C ALA A 295 -13.32 -10.44 -16.35
N ALA A 296 -13.80 -11.64 -16.03
CA ALA A 296 -15.25 -11.88 -15.91
C ALA A 296 -15.88 -11.00 -14.81
N TYR A 297 -15.13 -10.76 -13.75
CA TYR A 297 -15.55 -9.95 -12.61
C TYR A 297 -14.45 -8.94 -12.26
N THR A 298 -14.77 -7.64 -12.25
CA THR A 298 -13.83 -6.60 -11.86
C THR A 298 -14.41 -5.73 -10.76
N SER A 299 -13.64 -5.53 -9.71
CA SER A 299 -13.94 -4.57 -8.63
C SER A 299 -12.77 -3.60 -8.47
N VAL A 300 -13.10 -2.34 -8.19
CA VAL A 300 -12.14 -1.27 -7.93
C VAL A 300 -12.55 -0.55 -6.66
N SER A 301 -11.65 -0.50 -5.70
CA SER A 301 -11.79 0.16 -4.42
C SER A 301 -10.77 1.29 -4.36
N SER A 302 -11.22 2.54 -4.28
CA SER A 302 -10.34 3.71 -4.28
C SER A 302 -10.55 4.55 -3.02
N ALA A 303 -9.46 5.06 -2.44
CA ALA A 303 -9.50 5.83 -1.19
C ALA A 303 -10.23 7.18 -1.31
N CYS A 304 -10.24 7.76 -2.51
CA CYS A 304 -10.85 9.06 -2.74
C CYS A 304 -11.55 9.15 -4.11
N LEU A 305 -12.47 10.11 -4.22
CA LEU A 305 -13.05 10.53 -5.50
C LEU A 305 -11.97 11.08 -6.43
N GLU A 306 -12.25 11.12 -7.74
CA GLU A 306 -11.32 11.68 -8.75
C GLU A 306 -10.91 13.12 -8.45
N ALA A 307 -11.81 13.96 -7.94
CA ALA A 307 -11.53 15.36 -7.66
C ALA A 307 -10.82 15.59 -6.32
N ASN A 308 -10.62 14.54 -5.52
CA ASN A 308 -10.21 14.64 -4.13
C ASN A 308 -8.83 14.02 -3.89
N ASN A 309 -8.22 14.40 -2.77
CA ASN A 309 -7.01 13.80 -2.23
C ASN A 309 -7.37 12.72 -1.21
N SER A 310 -6.47 11.76 -1.00
CA SER A 310 -6.50 10.84 0.14
C SER A 310 -5.57 11.32 1.25
N ILE A 311 -5.82 10.88 2.48
CA ILE A 311 -4.99 11.23 3.64
C ILE A 311 -3.80 10.28 3.79
N GLY A 312 -2.66 10.79 4.24
CA GLY A 312 -1.51 9.98 4.62
C GLY A 312 -1.36 9.87 6.14
N GLY A 313 -1.25 8.66 6.68
CA GLY A 313 -0.97 8.44 8.10
C GLY A 313 0.53 8.39 8.40
N ALA A 314 0.90 8.22 9.68
CA ALA A 314 2.31 8.18 10.06
C ALA A 314 3.05 6.93 9.61
N GLN A 315 2.41 5.77 9.70
CA GLN A 315 3.02 4.48 9.36
C GLN A 315 2.26 3.73 8.28
N PHE A 316 1.03 4.10 7.98
CA PHE A 316 0.16 3.46 7.00
C PHE A 316 -0.80 4.51 6.46
N ASP A 317 -1.25 4.34 5.23
CA ASP A 317 -2.33 5.16 4.68
C ASP A 317 -3.68 4.60 5.22
N PRO A 318 -4.56 5.43 5.81
CA PRO A 318 -5.72 4.94 6.55
C PRO A 318 -6.63 4.01 5.77
N PHE A 319 -7.01 4.36 4.53
CA PHE A 319 -7.90 3.53 3.74
C PHE A 319 -7.25 2.19 3.36
N ALA A 320 -6.03 2.18 2.85
CA ALA A 320 -5.28 0.96 2.52
C ALA A 320 -5.11 0.09 3.75
N ARG A 321 -4.69 0.67 4.88
CA ARG A 321 -4.55 -0.02 6.16
C ARG A 321 -5.82 -0.77 6.52
N ASP A 322 -6.96 -0.09 6.48
CA ASP A 322 -8.23 -0.66 6.95
C ASP A 322 -8.81 -1.66 5.96
N TRP A 323 -8.62 -1.44 4.65
CA TRP A 323 -8.97 -2.43 3.63
C TRP A 323 -8.16 -3.71 3.78
N ILE A 324 -6.84 -3.60 3.99
CA ILE A 324 -5.97 -4.76 4.22
C ILE A 324 -6.32 -5.41 5.55
N ALA A 325 -6.63 -4.62 6.60
CA ALA A 325 -7.03 -5.14 7.90
C ALA A 325 -8.31 -5.96 7.82
N ALA A 326 -9.29 -5.55 7.01
CA ALA A 326 -10.49 -6.33 6.74
C ALA A 326 -10.17 -7.70 6.15
N MET A 327 -9.30 -7.74 5.13
CA MET A 327 -8.84 -8.98 4.52
C MET A 327 -8.03 -9.85 5.49
N ALA A 328 -7.17 -9.22 6.29
CA ALA A 328 -6.36 -9.91 7.28
C ALA A 328 -7.19 -10.44 8.45
N GLY A 329 -8.30 -9.77 8.78
CA GLY A 329 -9.07 -10.01 10.00
C GLY A 329 -8.32 -9.56 11.26
N HIS A 330 -7.38 -8.62 11.14
CA HIS A 330 -6.64 -7.98 12.23
C HIS A 330 -5.99 -6.69 11.72
N THR A 331 -5.68 -5.75 12.63
CA THR A 331 -4.93 -4.53 12.28
C THR A 331 -3.47 -4.85 11.96
N PRO A 332 -2.66 -3.93 11.39
CA PRO A 332 -1.23 -4.17 11.13
C PRO A 332 -0.43 -4.61 12.36
N TYR A 333 -0.91 -4.25 13.55
CA TYR A 333 -0.28 -4.57 14.83
C TYR A 333 -0.83 -5.86 15.48
N GLY A 334 -1.70 -6.58 14.79
CA GLY A 334 -2.34 -7.81 15.26
C GLY A 334 -3.54 -7.57 16.21
N GLY A 335 -4.00 -6.33 16.32
CA GLY A 335 -5.18 -5.97 17.12
C GLY A 335 -6.50 -6.40 16.47
N ALA A 336 -7.56 -6.42 17.28
CA ALA A 336 -8.92 -6.69 16.79
C ALA A 336 -9.43 -5.57 15.89
N LEU A 337 -10.31 -5.93 14.95
CA LEU A 337 -10.99 -4.98 14.07
C LEU A 337 -12.15 -4.27 14.80
N ALA A 338 -12.43 -3.03 14.39
CA ALA A 338 -13.57 -2.24 14.89
C ALA A 338 -14.93 -2.93 14.73
N SER A 339 -15.09 -3.77 13.72
CA SER A 339 -16.28 -4.56 13.41
C SER A 339 -15.90 -5.82 12.63
N ASN A 340 -16.81 -6.77 12.49
CA ASN A 340 -16.58 -7.95 11.65
C ASN A 340 -16.76 -7.58 10.17
N PRO A 341 -15.72 -7.68 9.32
CA PRO A 341 -15.84 -7.36 7.90
C PRO A 341 -16.65 -8.38 7.10
N ASP A 342 -16.78 -9.62 7.56
CA ASP A 342 -17.64 -10.65 6.94
C ASP A 342 -19.10 -10.42 7.36
N THR A 343 -19.74 -9.45 6.71
CA THR A 343 -21.08 -8.95 7.04
C THR A 343 -22.19 -9.91 6.61
N ASP A 344 -21.94 -10.73 5.57
CA ASP A 344 -22.90 -11.72 5.10
C ASP A 344 -22.76 -13.09 5.79
N GLY A 345 -21.72 -13.27 6.61
CA GLY A 345 -21.47 -14.49 7.38
C GLY A 345 -21.07 -15.67 6.48
N SER A 346 -20.61 -15.43 5.26
CA SER A 346 -20.17 -16.45 4.31
C SER A 346 -18.89 -17.17 4.74
N GLY A 347 -18.26 -16.68 5.80
CA GLY A 347 -16.97 -17.12 6.30
C GLY A 347 -15.82 -16.50 5.51
N LYS A 348 -16.06 -15.56 4.59
CA LYS A 348 -15.07 -14.95 3.69
C LYS A 348 -15.27 -13.45 3.69
N VAL A 349 -14.20 -12.69 3.46
CA VAL A 349 -14.27 -11.25 3.22
C VAL A 349 -14.16 -11.02 1.73
N SER A 350 -15.21 -10.44 1.14
CA SER A 350 -15.28 -10.06 -0.26
C SER A 350 -14.62 -8.69 -0.53
N ALA A 351 -14.43 -8.37 -1.81
CA ALA A 351 -13.93 -7.08 -2.27
C ALA A 351 -14.81 -5.93 -1.78
N ARG A 352 -16.14 -6.14 -1.82
CA ARG A 352 -17.12 -5.18 -1.33
C ARG A 352 -17.04 -5.02 0.18
N GLU A 353 -16.95 -6.12 0.91
CA GLU A 353 -16.89 -6.09 2.38
C GLU A 353 -15.61 -5.44 2.90
N ALA A 354 -14.47 -5.69 2.27
CA ALA A 354 -13.24 -5.00 2.63
C ALA A 354 -13.31 -3.49 2.38
N HIS A 355 -13.96 -3.08 1.28
CA HIS A 355 -14.24 -1.66 1.02
C HIS A 355 -15.19 -1.08 2.07
N ASP A 356 -16.33 -1.72 2.31
CA ASP A 356 -17.34 -1.25 3.26
C ASP A 356 -16.76 -1.18 4.68
N TYR A 357 -15.88 -2.09 5.06
CA TYR A 357 -15.16 -2.01 6.33
C TYR A 357 -14.28 -0.76 6.40
N ALA A 358 -13.43 -0.53 5.39
CA ALA A 358 -12.55 0.63 5.34
C ALA A 358 -13.35 1.96 5.35
N ASP A 359 -14.46 2.01 4.61
CA ASP A 359 -15.38 3.15 4.58
C ASP A 359 -16.26 3.26 5.84
N SER A 360 -16.32 2.23 6.69
CA SER A 360 -17.00 2.31 7.99
C SER A 360 -16.09 2.84 9.10
N VAL A 361 -14.79 2.54 9.04
CA VAL A 361 -13.78 3.05 9.98
C VAL A 361 -13.43 4.49 9.62
N HIS A 362 -13.30 4.76 8.31
CA HIS A 362 -13.27 6.04 7.62
C HIS A 362 -12.52 7.17 8.32
N ASP A 363 -11.38 7.55 7.75
CA ASP A 363 -10.80 8.86 8.04
C ASP A 363 -11.63 9.96 7.33
N PRO A 364 -12.08 11.02 8.04
CA PRO A 364 -12.91 12.08 7.46
C PRO A 364 -12.33 12.82 6.24
N TYR A 365 -11.02 12.66 5.99
CA TYR A 365 -10.32 13.26 4.86
C TYR A 365 -10.28 12.39 3.62
N ASP A 366 -10.55 11.09 3.75
CA ASP A 366 -10.75 10.19 2.62
C ASP A 366 -12.17 10.34 2.06
N THR A 367 -12.34 9.94 0.81
CA THR A 367 -13.67 9.91 0.17
C THR A 367 -13.84 8.62 -0.62
N PRO A 368 -13.90 7.47 0.07
CA PRO A 368 -13.82 6.17 -0.58
C PRO A 368 -14.88 5.98 -1.64
N VAL A 369 -14.49 5.35 -2.74
CA VAL A 369 -15.39 5.04 -3.85
C VAL A 369 -15.17 3.61 -4.35
N PHE A 370 -16.26 2.84 -4.35
CA PHE A 370 -16.28 1.49 -4.88
C PHE A 370 -16.95 1.44 -6.25
N SER A 371 -16.37 0.69 -7.17
CA SER A 371 -16.95 0.46 -8.49
C SER A 371 -16.78 -1.01 -8.89
N ARG A 372 -17.74 -1.55 -9.64
CA ARG A 372 -17.77 -2.97 -10.01
C ARG A 372 -18.41 -3.19 -11.38
N SER A 373 -17.93 -4.20 -12.12
CA SER A 373 -18.49 -4.56 -13.42
C SER A 373 -19.87 -5.23 -13.33
N SER A 374 -20.18 -5.84 -12.18
CA SER A 374 -21.47 -6.45 -11.86
C SER A 374 -21.62 -6.62 -10.35
N ALA A 375 -22.82 -6.95 -9.87
CA ALA A 375 -23.04 -7.24 -8.45
C ALA A 375 -22.12 -8.38 -7.95
N ALA A 376 -22.00 -9.45 -8.74
CA ALA A 376 -21.14 -10.60 -8.45
C ALA A 376 -19.65 -10.24 -8.37
N ALA A 377 -19.20 -9.18 -9.06
CA ALA A 377 -17.81 -8.74 -8.95
C ALA A 377 -17.48 -8.14 -7.57
N GLY A 378 -18.48 -7.62 -6.84
CA GLY A 378 -18.30 -7.23 -5.44
C GLY A 378 -18.02 -8.42 -4.52
N ASN A 379 -18.46 -9.63 -4.91
CA ASN A 379 -18.33 -10.85 -4.13
C ASN A 379 -17.02 -11.59 -4.42
N CYS A 380 -16.14 -11.05 -5.27
CA CYS A 380 -14.79 -11.60 -5.41
C CYS A 380 -14.07 -11.58 -4.07
N PHE A 381 -13.28 -12.61 -3.80
CA PHE A 381 -12.52 -12.76 -2.56
C PHE A 381 -11.16 -13.39 -2.85
N LEU A 382 -10.17 -13.14 -1.99
CA LEU A 382 -8.79 -13.56 -2.25
C LEU A 382 -8.55 -15.07 -2.08
N GLY A 383 -9.33 -15.76 -1.23
CA GLY A 383 -9.22 -17.22 -1.08
C GLY A 383 -10.47 -17.91 -0.54
N GLN A 384 -10.61 -19.20 -0.84
CA GLN A 384 -11.84 -19.95 -0.57
C GLN A 384 -11.72 -20.68 0.77
N ARG A 385 -12.61 -20.38 1.72
CA ARG A 385 -12.87 -21.25 2.87
C ARG A 385 -13.92 -22.29 2.47
N TYR A 386 -13.65 -23.57 2.77
CA TYR A 386 -14.65 -24.62 2.68
C TYR A 386 -15.43 -24.64 3.99
N TRP A 387 -16.76 -24.63 3.95
CA TRP A 387 -17.58 -24.57 5.17
C TRP A 387 -17.97 -25.96 5.71
N HIS A 388 -18.05 -26.98 4.86
CA HIS A 388 -18.76 -28.23 5.19
C HIS A 388 -17.90 -29.34 5.83
N VAL A 389 -16.56 -29.27 5.80
CA VAL A 389 -15.63 -30.28 6.40
C VAL A 389 -14.76 -29.65 7.51
N TRP A 390 -15.01 -28.37 7.84
CA TRP A 390 -13.98 -27.43 8.28
C TRP A 390 -13.73 -27.35 9.80
N PRO A 391 -14.73 -27.40 10.70
CA PRO A 391 -14.46 -27.12 12.12
C PRO A 391 -13.52 -28.14 12.77
N ILE A 392 -13.72 -29.44 12.49
CA ILE A 392 -12.89 -30.51 13.07
C ILE A 392 -11.55 -30.57 12.35
N TYR A 393 -11.53 -30.66 11.02
CA TYR A 393 -10.29 -30.76 10.25
C TYR A 393 -9.34 -29.58 10.49
N CYS A 394 -9.85 -28.35 10.48
CA CYS A 394 -9.01 -27.18 10.72
C CYS A 394 -8.55 -27.07 12.17
N ARG A 395 -9.40 -27.42 13.15
CA ARG A 395 -8.95 -27.47 14.54
C ARG A 395 -7.79 -28.45 14.70
N LEU A 396 -7.92 -29.66 14.17
CA LEU A 396 -6.86 -30.67 14.22
C LEU A 396 -5.59 -30.21 13.49
N LEU A 397 -5.73 -29.66 12.28
CA LEU A 397 -4.59 -29.20 11.49
C LEU A 397 -3.85 -28.06 12.19
N VAL A 398 -4.58 -27.08 12.74
CA VAL A 398 -3.99 -25.98 13.52
C VAL A 398 -3.28 -26.52 14.75
N GLU A 399 -3.91 -27.41 15.52
CA GLU A 399 -3.29 -28.03 16.70
C GLU A 399 -1.99 -28.79 16.35
N VAL A 400 -1.97 -29.51 15.21
CA VAL A 400 -0.78 -30.24 14.74
C VAL A 400 0.31 -29.29 14.22
N LEU A 401 -0.08 -28.17 13.60
CA LEU A 401 0.84 -27.16 13.08
C LEU A 401 1.41 -26.23 14.14
N GLN A 402 0.69 -26.00 15.23
CA GLN A 402 1.03 -25.01 16.26
C GLN A 402 2.45 -25.16 16.83
N PRO A 403 2.95 -26.37 17.17
CA PRO A 403 4.32 -26.52 17.65
C PRO A 403 5.38 -26.11 16.60
N TYR A 404 5.11 -26.30 15.31
CA TYR A 404 6.02 -25.90 14.23
C TYR A 404 5.98 -24.40 13.99
N TYR A 405 4.78 -23.81 14.03
CA TYR A 405 4.58 -22.36 13.95
C TYR A 405 5.35 -21.62 15.05
N LEU A 406 5.33 -22.14 16.28
CA LEU A 406 6.01 -21.52 17.42
C LEU A 406 7.54 -21.68 17.42
N ARG A 407 8.10 -22.61 16.63
CA ARG A 407 9.53 -22.95 16.66
C ARG A 407 10.32 -22.47 15.44
N LYS A 408 9.64 -22.15 14.34
CA LYS A 408 10.27 -21.80 13.08
C LYS A 408 10.08 -20.31 12.77
N PRO A 409 11.04 -19.68 12.08
CA PRO A 409 10.80 -18.36 11.50
C PRO A 409 9.52 -18.36 10.67
N ILE A 410 8.64 -17.37 10.90
CA ILE A 410 7.32 -17.27 10.24
C ILE A 410 7.40 -17.40 8.71
N PRO A 411 8.34 -16.75 7.99
CA PRO A 411 8.46 -16.92 6.55
C PRO A 411 8.67 -18.39 6.14
N GLU A 412 9.62 -19.07 6.79
CA GLU A 412 9.96 -20.46 6.50
C GLU A 412 8.79 -21.41 6.79
N PHE A 413 8.05 -21.14 7.87
CA PHE A 413 6.85 -21.89 8.22
C PHE A 413 5.82 -21.83 7.08
N TYR A 414 5.44 -20.64 6.62
CA TYR A 414 4.44 -20.48 5.57
C TYR A 414 4.93 -21.01 4.21
N ASP A 415 6.21 -20.86 3.88
CA ASP A 415 6.79 -21.47 2.69
C ASP A 415 6.58 -22.99 2.69
N MET A 416 6.91 -23.67 3.79
CA MET A 416 6.69 -25.13 3.85
C MET A 416 5.21 -25.50 3.87
N VAL A 417 4.36 -24.76 4.60
CA VAL A 417 2.92 -25.03 4.64
C VAL A 417 2.33 -24.94 3.25
N HIS A 418 2.55 -23.85 2.53
CA HIS A 418 1.91 -23.64 1.22
C HIS A 418 2.56 -24.46 0.11
N ALA A 419 3.90 -24.55 0.06
CA ALA A 419 4.58 -25.24 -1.03
C ALA A 419 4.63 -26.76 -0.85
N LYS A 420 4.67 -27.27 0.39
CA LYS A 420 4.90 -28.70 0.65
C LYS A 420 3.70 -29.39 1.30
N LEU A 421 3.08 -28.77 2.30
CA LEU A 421 2.01 -29.43 3.07
C LEU A 421 0.65 -29.36 2.36
N VAL A 422 0.23 -28.18 1.90
CA VAL A 422 -1.07 -27.97 1.25
C VAL A 422 -1.33 -28.97 0.09
N PRO A 423 -0.36 -29.26 -0.80
CA PRO A 423 -0.53 -30.28 -1.84
C PRO A 423 -0.84 -31.68 -1.28
N GLN A 424 -0.12 -32.14 -0.25
CA GLN A 424 -0.29 -33.47 0.34
C GLN A 424 -1.64 -33.63 1.05
N LEU A 425 -2.11 -32.56 1.67
CA LEU A 425 -3.40 -32.53 2.35
C LEU A 425 -4.60 -32.68 1.39
N ARG A 426 -4.45 -32.42 0.08
CA ARG A 426 -5.54 -32.61 -0.91
C ARG A 426 -6.01 -34.07 -0.98
N GLU A 427 -5.10 -35.03 -0.84
CA GLU A 427 -5.41 -36.47 -0.91
C GLU A 427 -6.12 -36.99 0.35
N ILE A 428 -5.93 -36.30 1.48
CA ILE A 428 -6.62 -36.60 2.74
C ILE A 428 -8.06 -36.08 2.65
N GLU A 429 -8.23 -34.87 2.11
CA GLU A 429 -9.53 -34.21 1.99
C GLU A 429 -10.50 -34.91 1.05
N SER A 430 -10.03 -35.47 -0.06
CA SER A 430 -10.89 -36.25 -0.97
C SER A 430 -11.48 -37.51 -0.32
N LYS A 431 -11.01 -37.88 0.87
CA LYS A 431 -11.48 -39.04 1.64
C LYS A 431 -12.39 -38.66 2.82
N LEU A 432 -12.64 -37.37 3.05
CA LEU A 432 -13.27 -36.85 4.27
C LEU A 432 -14.78 -36.57 4.20
N GLU A 433 -15.47 -36.97 3.13
CA GLU A 433 -16.90 -36.61 2.96
C GLU A 433 -17.88 -37.23 3.99
N ASN A 434 -17.47 -38.13 4.90
CA ASN A 434 -18.39 -38.79 5.84
C ASN A 434 -17.81 -39.06 7.26
N ALA A 435 -17.00 -38.16 7.82
CA ALA A 435 -16.29 -38.43 9.08
C ALA A 435 -17.16 -38.36 10.37
N SER A 436 -17.08 -39.40 11.19
CA SER A 436 -17.62 -39.57 12.55
C SER A 436 -16.53 -39.37 13.63
N ALA A 437 -16.90 -39.38 14.91
CA ALA A 437 -15.98 -39.17 16.03
C ALA A 437 -14.82 -40.18 16.12
N ALA A 438 -15.01 -41.42 15.66
CA ALA A 438 -13.92 -42.41 15.60
C ALA A 438 -12.89 -42.07 14.52
N GLN A 439 -13.32 -41.44 13.43
CA GLN A 439 -12.48 -41.00 12.32
C GLN A 439 -11.69 -39.73 12.66
N GLU A 440 -12.08 -38.96 13.68
CA GLU A 440 -11.31 -37.79 14.15
C GLU A 440 -9.92 -38.19 14.69
N LYS A 441 -9.84 -39.28 15.47
CA LYS A 441 -8.56 -39.76 16.02
C LYS A 441 -7.62 -40.27 14.92
N GLU A 442 -8.16 -41.00 13.95
CA GLU A 442 -7.43 -41.51 12.79
C GLU A 442 -6.99 -40.36 11.86
N LEU A 443 -7.86 -39.38 11.65
CA LEU A 443 -7.55 -38.16 10.89
C LEU A 443 -6.44 -37.35 11.57
N ARG A 444 -6.50 -37.18 12.91
CA ARG A 444 -5.42 -36.52 13.66
C ARG A 444 -4.09 -37.24 13.46
N ALA A 445 -4.07 -38.57 13.57
CA ALA A 445 -2.85 -39.35 13.39
C ALA A 445 -2.29 -39.20 11.98
N THR A 446 -3.15 -39.30 10.96
CA THR A 446 -2.80 -39.12 9.55
C THR A 446 -2.24 -37.72 9.28
N LEU A 447 -2.91 -36.67 9.79
CA LEU A 447 -2.43 -35.29 9.71
C LEU A 447 -1.08 -35.12 10.42
N GLY A 448 -0.93 -35.69 11.61
CA GLY A 448 0.31 -35.68 12.39
C GLY A 448 1.49 -36.26 11.61
N ASP A 449 1.29 -37.41 10.97
CA ASP A 449 2.31 -38.10 10.18
C ASP A 449 2.70 -37.30 8.92
N VAL A 450 1.72 -36.77 8.19
CA VAL A 450 1.98 -35.96 6.99
C VAL A 450 2.68 -34.64 7.36
N VAL A 451 2.24 -33.96 8.41
CA VAL A 451 2.87 -32.73 8.89
C VAL A 451 4.31 -33.01 9.34
N LYS A 452 4.53 -34.04 10.16
CA LYS A 452 5.87 -34.42 10.64
C LYS A 452 6.81 -34.81 9.49
N LYS A 453 6.31 -35.55 8.49
CA LYS A 453 7.08 -35.88 7.29
C LYS A 453 7.47 -34.63 6.49
N THR A 454 6.61 -33.62 6.47
CA THR A 454 6.78 -32.41 5.66
C THR A 454 7.65 -31.35 6.32
N LEU A 455 7.44 -31.10 7.62
CA LEU A 455 8.06 -30.01 8.38
C LEU A 455 9.30 -30.46 9.18
N GLY A 456 9.56 -31.77 9.25
CA GLY A 456 10.65 -32.35 10.03
C GLY A 456 10.25 -32.64 11.47
N ARG A 457 11.25 -32.92 12.34
CA ARG A 457 11.05 -33.05 13.80
C ARG A 457 11.01 -31.68 14.48
#